data_AF-A0AAJ0HG88-F1
#
_entry.id   AF-A0AAJ0HG88-F1
#
_cell.length_a   1.000
_cell.length_b   1.000
_cell.length_c   1.000
_cell.angle_alpha   90.00
_cell.angle_beta   90.00
_cell.angle_gamma   90.00
#
_symmetry.space_group_name_H-M   'P 1'
#
loop_
_entity.id
_entity.type
_entity.pdbx_description
1 polymer ?
#
loop_
_entity_poly.entity_id
_entity_poly.type
_entity_poly.pdbx_seq_one_letter_code
_entity_poly.pdbx_strand_id
1 'polypeptide(L)'
;LSPIKFNVVALEKFVYWLVSHNFISYLVWSAYSITTLLSPFEPDDNNDSVLSLENFVKNLIIYLGLKVLDLLGALVYLLRLRTCIWPIVKQQAYMTYRIILAFLILASKYLNNELMRNKEWAKCSIIDHCLCFSPAKVNWLEMLML
;
A
#
# COMPACT_ATOMS: atom_id res chain seq x y z
N LEU A 1 26.70 -25.65 8.14
CA LEU A 1 26.66 -24.18 8.27
C LEU A 1 25.80 -23.82 9.48
N SER A 2 26.15 -22.79 10.26
CA SER A 2 25.33 -22.38 11.41
C SER A 2 23.93 -21.92 10.96
N PRO A 3 22.88 -22.14 11.77
CA PRO A 3 21.51 -21.74 11.43
C PRO A 3 21.39 -20.24 11.13
N ILE A 4 22.24 -19.41 11.73
CA ILE A 4 22.32 -17.96 11.48
C ILE A 4 22.70 -17.67 10.02
N LYS A 5 23.71 -18.38 9.46
CA LYS A 5 24.10 -18.20 8.05
C LYS A 5 23.00 -18.66 7.08
N PHE A 6 22.26 -19.71 7.42
CA PHE A 6 21.14 -20.17 6.60
C PHE A 6 20.00 -19.15 6.59
N ASN A 7 19.68 -18.56 7.74
CA ASN A 7 18.65 -17.54 7.87
C ASN A 7 19.00 -16.25 7.12
N VAL A 8 20.27 -15.82 7.14
CA VAL A 8 20.71 -14.64 6.36
C VAL A 8 20.51 -14.85 4.86
N VAL A 9 20.94 -15.99 4.32
CA VAL A 9 20.79 -16.32 2.89
C VAL A 9 19.32 -16.50 2.50
N ALA A 10 18.51 -17.10 3.38
CA ALA A 10 17.08 -17.23 3.17
C ALA A 10 16.38 -15.86 3.17
N LEU A 11 16.77 -14.96 4.07
CA LEU A 11 16.22 -13.62 4.16
C LEU A 11 16.59 -12.76 2.95
N GLU A 12 17.85 -12.82 2.49
CA GLU A 12 18.28 -12.14 1.26
C GLU A 12 17.45 -12.57 0.05
N LYS A 13 17.13 -13.86 -0.07
CA LYS A 13 16.26 -14.36 -1.15
C LYS A 13 14.81 -13.91 -0.97
N PHE A 14 14.30 -13.95 0.27
CA PHE A 14 12.93 -13.58 0.61
C PHE A 14 12.60 -12.12 0.28
N VAL A 15 13.56 -11.21 0.51
CA VAL A 15 13.47 -9.78 0.18
C VAL A 15 13.12 -9.54 -1.29
N TYR A 16 13.62 -10.39 -2.19
CA TYR A 16 13.41 -10.27 -3.63
C TYR A 16 12.33 -11.21 -4.19
N TRP A 17 11.63 -11.96 -3.34
CA TRP A 17 10.56 -12.84 -3.78
C TRP A 17 9.35 -12.07 -4.31
N LEU A 18 8.59 -12.77 -5.16
CA LEU A 18 7.28 -12.31 -5.60
C LEU A 18 6.34 -12.24 -4.40
N VAL A 19 5.48 -11.23 -4.43
CA VAL A 19 4.46 -11.04 -3.41
C VAL A 19 3.43 -12.17 -3.51
N SER A 20 3.13 -12.82 -2.37
CA SER A 20 2.08 -13.83 -2.29
C SER A 20 0.69 -13.19 -2.18
N HIS A 21 -0.34 -13.91 -2.64
CA HIS A 21 -1.73 -13.48 -2.50
C HIS A 21 -2.10 -13.19 -1.04
N ASN A 22 -1.71 -14.07 -0.10
CA ASN A 22 -1.98 -13.89 1.32
C ASN A 22 -1.39 -12.59 1.87
N PHE A 23 -0.24 -12.17 1.34
CA PHE A 23 0.36 -10.91 1.76
C PHE A 23 -0.42 -9.70 1.23
N ILE A 24 -0.94 -9.77 0.00
CA ILE A 24 -1.83 -8.76 -0.57
C ILE A 24 -3.12 -8.66 0.26
N SER A 25 -3.78 -9.78 0.54
CA SER A 25 -4.99 -9.81 1.36
C SER A 25 -4.77 -9.22 2.75
N TYR A 26 -3.65 -9.56 3.39
CA TYR A 26 -3.31 -9.01 4.70
C TYR A 26 -3.06 -7.49 4.67
N LEU A 27 -2.37 -7.00 3.63
CA LEU A 27 -2.13 -5.56 3.44
C LEU A 27 -3.45 -4.81 3.25
N VAL A 28 -4.33 -5.34 2.40
CA VAL A 28 -5.67 -4.78 2.14
C VAL A 28 -6.50 -4.74 3.41
N TRP A 29 -6.57 -5.84 4.14
CA TRP A 29 -7.27 -5.92 5.42
C TRP A 29 -6.73 -4.92 6.44
N SER A 30 -5.39 -4.79 6.54
CA SER A 30 -4.76 -3.86 7.47
C SER A 30 -5.12 -2.40 7.13
N ALA A 31 -5.14 -2.04 5.85
CA ALA A 31 -5.54 -0.71 5.40
C ALA A 31 -7.03 -0.43 5.65
N TYR A 32 -7.88 -1.44 5.44
CA TYR A 32 -9.30 -1.34 5.73
C TYR A 32 -9.53 -1.08 7.21
N SER A 33 -8.88 -1.84 8.09
CA SER A 33 -8.94 -1.65 9.55
C SER A 33 -8.60 -0.22 9.97
N ILE A 34 -7.58 0.40 9.37
CA ILE A 34 -7.23 1.80 9.65
C ILE A 34 -8.28 2.77 9.11
N THR A 35 -8.79 2.51 7.92
CA THR A 35 -9.83 3.36 7.31
C THR A 35 -11.09 3.36 8.19
N THR A 36 -11.47 2.20 8.73
CA THR A 36 -12.58 2.07 9.70
C THR A 36 -12.30 2.83 11.00
N LEU A 37 -11.05 2.83 11.49
CA LEU A 37 -10.67 3.64 12.66
C LEU A 37 -10.77 5.15 12.40
N LEU A 38 -10.41 5.60 11.19
CA LEU A 38 -10.42 7.01 10.78
C LEU A 38 -11.84 7.54 10.51
N SER A 39 -12.71 6.67 10.00
CA SER A 39 -14.09 6.98 9.65
C SER A 39 -15.03 5.86 10.10
N PRO A 40 -15.39 5.82 11.39
CA PRO A 40 -16.16 4.72 11.97
C PRO A 40 -17.64 4.70 11.57
N PHE A 41 -18.11 5.63 10.73
CA PHE A 41 -19.54 5.89 10.56
C PHE A 41 -20.23 5.27 9.34
N GLU A 42 -19.54 4.79 8.30
CA GLU A 42 -20.18 4.02 7.24
C GLU A 42 -19.22 2.95 6.67
N PRO A 43 -19.48 1.65 6.85
CA PRO A 43 -18.74 0.66 6.10
C PRO A 43 -19.15 0.75 4.62
N ASP A 44 -18.19 0.93 3.73
CA ASP A 44 -18.38 0.65 2.30
C ASP A 44 -18.43 -0.88 2.17
N ASP A 45 -19.53 -1.47 2.64
CA ASP A 45 -19.75 -2.91 2.86
C ASP A 45 -20.03 -3.67 1.56
N ASN A 46 -19.39 -3.25 0.47
CA ASN A 46 -19.41 -4.01 -0.76
C ASN A 46 -18.23 -4.98 -0.70
N ASN A 47 -18.47 -6.27 -0.47
CA ASN A 47 -17.44 -7.31 -0.61
C ASN A 47 -16.76 -7.27 -2.00
N ASP A 48 -17.49 -6.79 -3.01
CA ASP A 48 -16.99 -6.50 -4.35
C ASP A 48 -15.89 -5.41 -4.36
N SER A 49 -15.94 -4.45 -3.43
CA SER A 49 -14.91 -3.42 -3.26
C SER A 49 -13.60 -4.00 -2.70
N VAL A 50 -13.67 -5.00 -1.82
CA VAL A 50 -12.47 -5.64 -1.25
C VAL A 50 -11.78 -6.52 -2.30
N LEU A 51 -12.54 -7.33 -3.03
CA LEU A 51 -11.99 -8.17 -4.10
C LEU A 51 -11.41 -7.32 -5.25
N SER A 52 -12.07 -6.22 -5.60
CA SER A 52 -11.53 -5.27 -6.59
C SER A 52 -10.30 -4.52 -6.08
N LEU A 53 -10.20 -4.25 -4.77
CA LEU A 53 -9.02 -3.66 -4.13
C LEU A 53 -7.82 -4.60 -4.13
N GLU A 54 -8.01 -5.89 -3.84
CA GLU A 54 -6.94 -6.90 -3.95
C GLU A 54 -6.42 -7.01 -5.39
N ASN A 55 -7.34 -7.04 -6.36
CA ASN A 55 -6.99 -7.06 -7.79
C ASN A 55 -6.25 -5.78 -8.21
N PHE A 56 -6.64 -4.62 -7.67
CA PHE A 56 -5.92 -3.37 -7.90
C PHE A 56 -4.48 -3.44 -7.38
N VAL A 57 -4.30 -3.85 -6.12
CA VAL A 57 -2.97 -3.96 -5.51
C VAL A 57 -2.11 -4.97 -6.27
N LYS A 58 -2.69 -6.11 -6.67
CA LYS A 58 -2.01 -7.11 -7.50
C LYS A 58 -1.55 -6.54 -8.84
N ASN A 59 -2.42 -5.84 -9.56
CA ASN A 59 -2.08 -5.22 -10.84
C ASN A 59 -0.97 -4.17 -10.70
N LEU A 60 -1.02 -3.39 -9.62
CA LEU A 60 -0.03 -2.37 -9.32
C LEU A 60 1.34 -2.99 -9.01
N ILE A 61 1.38 -4.08 -8.23
CA ILE A 61 2.61 -4.83 -7.93
C ILE A 61 3.25 -5.37 -9.21
N ILE A 62 2.45 -5.99 -10.09
CA ILE A 62 2.93 -6.56 -11.36
C ILE A 62 3.48 -5.45 -12.26
N TYR A 63 2.75 -4.35 -12.40
CA TYR A 63 3.15 -3.25 -13.28
C TYR A 63 4.42 -2.55 -12.80
N LEU A 64 4.54 -2.31 -11.50
CA LEU A 64 5.68 -1.60 -10.90
C LEU A 64 6.84 -2.53 -10.53
N GLY A 65 6.67 -3.84 -10.68
CA GLY A 65 7.69 -4.84 -10.31
C GLY A 65 8.01 -4.86 -8.81
N LEU A 66 7.04 -4.53 -7.96
CA LEU A 66 7.25 -4.48 -6.50
C LEU A 66 7.53 -5.87 -5.94
N LYS A 67 8.42 -5.92 -4.95
CA LYS A 67 8.87 -7.15 -4.29
C LYS A 67 8.32 -7.21 -2.86
N VAL A 68 8.51 -8.35 -2.21
CA VAL A 68 8.09 -8.54 -0.80
C VAL A 68 8.63 -7.45 0.11
N LEU A 69 9.87 -6.98 -0.08
CA LEU A 69 10.44 -5.90 0.72
C LEU A 69 9.64 -4.59 0.63
N ASP A 70 9.19 -4.21 -0.57
CA ASP A 70 8.45 -2.98 -0.79
C ASP A 70 7.12 -2.98 -0.04
N LEU A 71 6.43 -4.13 -0.05
CA LEU A 71 5.18 -4.29 0.69
C LEU A 71 5.40 -4.38 2.19
N LEU A 72 6.49 -4.98 2.66
CA LEU A 72 6.85 -4.98 4.07
C LEU A 72 7.08 -3.56 4.57
N GLY A 73 7.77 -2.72 3.79
CA GLY A 73 7.91 -1.30 4.07
C GLY A 73 6.56 -0.60 4.19
N ALA A 74 5.67 -0.82 3.21
CA ALA A 74 4.34 -0.22 3.20
C ALA A 74 3.54 -0.65 4.43
N LEU A 75 3.58 -1.93 4.78
CA LEU A 75 2.92 -2.46 5.96
C LEU A 75 3.45 -1.84 7.26
N VAL A 76 4.78 -1.65 7.39
CA VAL A 76 5.37 -1.02 8.58
C VAL A 76 4.86 0.42 8.75
N TYR A 77 4.84 1.20 7.67
CA TYR A 77 4.29 2.56 7.71
C TYR A 77 2.80 2.55 8.04
N LEU A 78 2.06 1.60 7.50
CA LEU A 78 0.64 1.42 7.77
C LEU A 78 0.37 1.04 9.24
N LEU A 79 1.17 0.16 9.83
CA LEU A 79 1.06 -0.18 11.25
C LEU A 79 1.46 0.98 12.17
N ARG A 80 2.46 1.79 11.80
CA ARG A 80 2.81 3.01 12.54
C ARG A 80 1.67 4.02 12.49
N LEU A 81 1.02 4.13 11.34
CA LEU A 81 -0.17 4.96 11.20
C LEU A 81 -1.23 4.52 12.20
N ARG A 82 -1.55 3.22 12.25
CA ARG A 82 -2.54 2.70 13.22
C ARG A 82 -2.27 3.08 14.67
N THR A 83 -1.00 3.24 15.07
CA THR A 83 -0.63 3.61 16.45
C THR A 83 -0.65 5.11 16.74
N CYS A 84 -0.68 5.96 15.72
CA CYS A 84 -0.81 7.40 15.90
C CYS A 84 -2.28 7.78 16.21
N ILE A 85 -2.45 8.86 16.98
CA ILE A 85 -3.77 9.43 17.26
C ILE A 85 -4.18 10.29 16.08
N TRP A 86 -5.25 9.92 15.39
CA TRP A 86 -5.74 10.64 14.20
C TRP A 86 -6.95 11.51 14.52
N PRO A 87 -7.06 12.69 13.90
CA PRO A 87 -8.33 13.39 13.83
C PRO A 87 -9.32 12.54 13.03
N ILE A 88 -10.57 12.44 13.50
CA ILE A 88 -11.66 11.77 12.77
C ILE A 88 -11.86 12.52 11.45
N VAL A 89 -11.80 11.82 10.33
CA VAL A 89 -11.93 12.42 8.99
C VAL A 89 -13.23 11.94 8.37
N LYS A 90 -13.94 12.85 7.68
CA LYS A 90 -15.11 12.47 6.88
C LYS A 90 -14.69 11.46 5.81
N GLN A 91 -15.40 10.34 5.73
CA GLN A 91 -15.19 9.33 4.70
C GLN A 91 -15.20 9.96 3.32
N GLN A 92 -14.25 9.53 2.50
CA GLN A 92 -14.24 9.84 1.08
C GLN A 92 -14.29 8.53 0.30
N ALA A 93 -14.96 8.54 -0.85
CA ALA A 93 -14.98 7.40 -1.74
C ALA A 93 -13.54 6.93 -2.03
N TYR A 94 -13.34 5.61 -1.95
CA TYR A 94 -12.09 4.93 -2.21
C TYR A 94 -10.93 5.33 -1.26
N MET A 95 -11.22 5.75 -0.03
CA MET A 95 -10.21 6.13 0.97
C MET A 95 -9.17 5.02 1.21
N THR A 96 -9.59 3.76 1.26
CA THR A 96 -8.69 2.60 1.43
C THR A 96 -7.69 2.48 0.28
N TYR A 97 -8.14 2.69 -0.97
CA TYR A 97 -7.27 2.68 -2.16
C TYR A 97 -6.20 3.78 -2.06
N ARG A 98 -6.57 4.97 -1.56
CA ARG A 98 -5.67 6.11 -1.38
C ARG A 98 -4.60 5.83 -0.35
N ILE A 99 -5.01 5.28 0.78
CA ILE A 99 -4.14 4.96 1.90
C ILE A 99 -3.11 3.91 1.44
N ILE A 100 -3.56 2.82 0.82
CA ILE A 100 -2.65 1.79 0.29
C ILE A 100 -1.68 2.37 -0.74
N LEU A 101 -2.17 3.17 -1.69
CA LEU A 101 -1.33 3.79 -2.71
C LEU A 101 -0.27 4.71 -2.09
N ALA A 102 -0.66 5.56 -1.13
CA ALA A 102 0.26 6.46 -0.44
C ALA A 102 1.39 5.69 0.27
N PHE A 103 1.05 4.61 0.97
CA PHE A 103 2.05 3.79 1.66
C PHE A 103 2.95 3.01 0.72
N LEU A 104 2.44 2.50 -0.39
CA LEU A 104 3.28 1.85 -1.40
C LEU A 104 4.24 2.85 -2.05
N ILE A 105 3.79 4.08 -2.32
CA ILE A 105 4.65 5.16 -2.81
C ILE A 105 5.75 5.47 -1.79
N LEU A 106 5.39 5.70 -0.53
CA LEU A 106 6.36 5.97 0.53
C LEU A 106 7.35 4.81 0.65
N ALA A 107 6.88 3.58 0.76
CA ALA A 107 7.75 2.42 0.86
C ALA A 107 8.70 2.31 -0.32
N SER A 108 8.20 2.47 -1.55
CA SER A 108 9.04 2.39 -2.75
C SER A 108 10.10 3.49 -2.80
N LYS A 109 9.76 4.73 -2.44
CA LYS A 109 10.69 5.87 -2.44
C LYS A 109 11.77 5.76 -1.36
N TYR A 110 11.43 5.17 -0.22
CA TYR A 110 12.36 5.05 0.91
C TYR A 110 13.20 3.76 0.85
N LEU A 111 12.73 2.70 0.17
CA LEU A 111 13.43 1.41 0.09
C LEU A 111 14.20 1.21 -1.22
N ASN A 112 13.71 1.73 -2.35
CA ASN A 112 14.38 1.59 -3.63
C ASN A 112 15.09 2.90 -4.00
N ASN A 113 16.39 2.83 -4.23
CA ASN A 113 17.19 3.91 -4.82
C ASN A 113 16.83 4.20 -6.30
N GLU A 114 15.82 3.52 -6.86
CA GLU A 114 15.33 3.75 -8.22
C GLU A 114 14.13 4.71 -8.19
N LEU A 115 14.37 5.89 -8.75
CA LEU A 115 13.47 7.03 -8.84
C LEU A 115 12.29 6.73 -9.78
N MET A 116 11.38 5.83 -9.40
CA MET A 116 10.05 5.74 -10.02
C MET A 116 9.34 7.07 -9.79
N ARG A 117 9.19 7.86 -10.85
CA ARG A 117 8.73 9.25 -10.72
C ARG A 117 7.25 9.25 -10.37
N ASN A 118 6.76 10.26 -9.65
CA ASN A 118 5.34 10.44 -9.33
C ASN A 118 4.41 10.35 -10.59
N LYS A 119 4.97 10.60 -11.78
CA LYS A 119 4.28 10.45 -13.08
C LYS A 119 3.94 9.01 -13.45
N GLU A 120 4.74 8.03 -13.03
CA GLU A 120 4.49 6.60 -13.27
C GLU A 120 3.41 6.10 -12.31
N TRP A 121 3.50 6.47 -11.02
CA TRP A 121 2.45 6.21 -10.03
C TRP A 121 1.07 6.75 -10.45
N ALA A 122 1.03 7.98 -10.99
CA ALA A 122 -0.21 8.56 -11.49
C ALA A 122 -0.83 7.75 -12.64
N LYS A 123 -0.02 7.18 -13.54
CA LYS A 123 -0.50 6.32 -14.65
C LYS A 123 -1.01 4.97 -14.17
N CYS A 124 -0.33 4.36 -13.20
CA CYS A 124 -0.71 3.04 -12.66
C CYS A 124 -1.94 3.10 -11.76
N SER A 125 -2.23 4.29 -11.22
CA SER A 125 -3.36 4.49 -10.32
C SER A 125 -4.71 4.64 -11.04
N ILE A 126 -4.71 4.66 -12.38
CA ILE A 126 -5.91 4.75 -13.20
C ILE A 126 -6.64 3.41 -13.15
N ILE A 127 -7.65 3.33 -12.29
CA ILE A 127 -8.65 2.26 -12.31
C ILE A 127 -9.95 2.87 -12.82
N ASP A 128 -10.42 2.34 -13.94
CA ASP A 128 -11.80 2.41 -14.44
C ASP A 128 -12.50 3.76 -14.20
N HIS A 129 -12.18 4.77 -15.03
CA HIS A 129 -12.79 6.11 -15.16
C HIS A 129 -13.06 6.96 -13.89
N CYS A 130 -12.88 6.44 -12.67
CA CYS A 130 -13.28 7.06 -11.40
C CYS A 130 -12.09 7.33 -10.45
N LEU A 131 -10.97 6.62 -10.60
CA LEU A 131 -9.77 6.78 -9.77
C LEU A 131 -8.62 7.33 -10.62
N CYS A 132 -8.62 8.64 -10.89
CA CYS A 132 -7.47 9.34 -11.47
C CYS A 132 -6.78 10.19 -10.40
N PHE A 133 -5.59 9.78 -9.93
CA PHE A 133 -4.79 10.62 -9.05
C PHE A 133 -3.97 11.61 -9.86
N SER A 134 -4.33 12.88 -9.78
CA SER A 134 -3.45 13.96 -10.22
C SER A 134 -2.13 13.90 -9.44
N PRO A 135 -0.98 14.24 -10.06
CA PRO A 135 0.31 14.33 -9.37
C PRO A 135 0.27 15.19 -8.10
N ALA A 136 -0.58 16.23 -8.08
CA ALA A 136 -0.78 17.08 -6.89
C ALA A 136 -1.44 16.31 -5.73
N LYS A 137 -2.35 15.39 -6.03
CA LYS A 137 -3.03 14.56 -5.04
C LYS A 137 -2.10 13.48 -4.48
N VAL A 138 -1.20 12.97 -5.31
CA VAL A 138 -0.12 12.06 -4.87
C VAL A 138 0.84 12.78 -3.93
N ASN A 139 1.27 14.00 -4.26
CA ASN A 139 2.11 14.81 -3.36
C ASN A 139 1.41 15.15 -2.04
N TRP A 140 0.11 15.45 -2.06
CA TRP A 140 -0.65 15.72 -0.84
C TRP A 140 -0.73 14.47 0.05
N LEU A 141 -0.95 13.29 -0.55
CA LEU A 141 -0.94 12.01 0.17
C LEU A 141 0.44 11.69 0.76
N GLU A 142 1.52 12.01 0.05
CA GLU A 142 2.88 11.85 0.57
C GLU A 142 3.13 12.77 1.77
N MET A 143 2.73 14.05 1.69
CA MET A 143 2.88 15.01 2.81
C MET A 143 1.98 14.71 4.01
N LEU A 144 0.79 14.12 3.83
CA LEU A 144 -0.09 13.75 4.95
C LEU A 144 0.53 12.67 5.87
N MET A 145 1.47 11.91 5.33
CA MET A 145 1.94 10.64 5.90
C MET A 145 3.41 10.69 6.33
N LEU A 146 4.08 11.82 6.06
CA LEU A 146 5.38 12.23 6.58
C LEU A 146 5.19 13.07 7.85
#